data_AF-X1J580-F1
#
_entry.id   AF-X1J580-F1
#
_cell.length_a   1.000
_cell.length_b   1.000
_cell.length_c   1.000
_cell.angle_alpha   90.00
_cell.angle_beta   90.00
_cell.angle_gamma   90.00
#
_symmetry.space_group_name_H-M   'P 1'
#
loop_
_entity.id
_entity.type
_entity.pdbx_description
1 polymer ?
#
loop_
_entity_poly.entity_id
_entity_poly.type
_entity_poly.pdbx_seq_one_letter_code
_entity_poly.pdbx_strand_id
1 'polypeptide(L)' 'MIEDSLARKAKKQLYKAAKEIDMDPNLLKILEKPMRILKVSIPIKLDNGKIKVFCWLSLPI' A
#
# COMPACT_ATOMS: atom_id res chain seq x y z
N MET A 1 12.67 -1.36 6.90
CA MET A 1 12.81 -2.82 6.64
C MET A 1 11.63 -3.68 7.14
N ILE A 2 10.52 -3.10 7.62
CA ILE A 2 9.34 -3.85 8.11
C ILE A 2 8.13 -3.77 7.16
N GLU A 3 7.96 -2.67 6.41
CA GLU A 3 6.82 -2.49 5.48
C GLU A 3 6.78 -3.49 4.32
N ASP A 4 7.95 -3.91 3.83
CA ASP A 4 8.08 -5.00 2.85
C ASP A 4 7.45 -6.32 3.33
N SER A 5 7.36 -6.53 4.66
CA SER A 5 6.91 -7.80 5.24
C SER A 5 5.40 -8.00 5.10
N LEU A 6 4.59 -6.97 5.31
CA LEU A 6 3.13 -7.12 5.36
C LEU A 6 2.51 -7.26 3.97
N ALA A 7 2.87 -6.38 3.05
CA ALA A 7 2.40 -6.46 1.66
C ALA A 7 2.85 -7.76 0.99
N ARG A 8 4.07 -8.22 1.27
CA ARG A 8 4.58 -9.50 0.76
C ARG A 8 3.85 -10.71 1.35
N LYS A 9 3.51 -10.69 2.63
CA LYS A 9 2.67 -11.73 3.26
C LYS A 9 1.26 -11.78 2.64
N ALA A 10 0.64 -10.62 2.44
CA ALA A 10 -0.67 -10.51 1.79
C ALA A 10 -0.63 -11.06 0.35
N LYS A 11 0.41 -10.72 -0.43
CA LYS A 11 0.62 -11.29 -1.77
C LYS A 11 0.80 -12.81 -1.73
N LYS A 12 1.57 -13.34 -0.78
CA LYS A 12 1.74 -14.79 -0.62
C LYS A 12 0.41 -15.51 -0.38
N GLN A 13 -0.49 -14.91 0.42
CA GLN A 13 -1.83 -15.44 0.65
C GLN A 13 -2.69 -15.36 -0.62
N LEU A 14 -2.64 -14.25 -1.36
CA LEU A 14 -3.33 -14.08 -2.64
C LEU A 14 -2.90 -15.14 -3.65
N TYR A 15 -1.59 -15.36 -3.82
CA TYR A 15 -1.06 -16.37 -4.74
C TYR A 15 -1.48 -17.79 -4.36
N LYS A 16 -1.48 -18.11 -3.05
CA LYS A 16 -1.94 -19.41 -2.58
C LYS A 16 -3.41 -19.61 -2.95
N ALA A 17 -4.28 -18.66 -2.61
CA ALA A 17 -5.71 -18.75 -2.91
C ALA A 17 -5.98 -18.86 -4.42
N ALA A 18 -5.31 -18.05 -5.25
CA ALA A 18 -5.46 -18.08 -6.70
C ALA A 18 -5.06 -19.44 -7.31
N LYS A 19 -4.05 -20.10 -6.74
CA LYS A 19 -3.64 -21.44 -7.16
C LYS A 19 -4.69 -22.51 -6.83
N GLU A 20 -5.30 -22.45 -5.64
CA GLU A 20 -6.31 -23.45 -5.23
C GLU A 20 -7.59 -23.39 -6.06
N ILE A 21 -7.91 -22.25 -6.66
CA ILE A 21 -9.13 -22.05 -7.46
C ILE A 21 -8.89 -22.01 -8.98
N ASP A 22 -7.67 -22.31 -9.44
CA ASP A 22 -7.26 -22.21 -10.84
C ASP A 22 -7.64 -20.86 -11.49
N MET A 23 -7.31 -19.77 -10.80
CA MET A 23 -7.70 -18.41 -11.20
C MET A 23 -7.01 -17.96 -12.49
N ASP A 24 -7.74 -17.23 -13.35
CA ASP A 24 -7.18 -16.58 -14.54
C ASP A 24 -5.96 -15.70 -14.17
N PRO A 25 -4.78 -15.97 -14.77
CA PRO A 25 -3.56 -15.21 -14.51
C PRO A 25 -3.67 -13.70 -14.77
N ASN A 26 -4.54 -13.28 -15.68
CA ASN A 26 -4.80 -11.87 -15.98
C ASN A 26 -5.55 -11.21 -14.83
N LEU A 27 -6.51 -11.89 -14.21
CA LEU A 27 -7.23 -11.39 -13.04
C LEU A 27 -6.30 -11.27 -11.83
N LEU A 28 -5.44 -12.28 -11.62
CA LEU A 28 -4.44 -12.26 -10.55
C LEU A 28 -3.51 -11.05 -10.66
N LYS A 29 -3.01 -10.73 -11.86
CA LYS A 29 -2.16 -9.54 -12.11
C LYS A 29 -2.83 -8.22 -11.76
N ILE A 30 -4.15 -8.11 -11.94
CA ILE A 30 -4.92 -6.92 -11.57
C ILE A 30 -4.98 -6.78 -10.05
N LEU A 31 -5.21 -7.88 -9.34
CA LEU A 31 -5.34 -7.89 -7.87
C LEU A 31 -4.01 -7.72 -7.12
N GLU A 32 -2.86 -7.98 -7.78
CA GLU A 32 -1.53 -7.84 -7.18
C GLU A 32 -1.14 -6.42 -6.76
N LYS A 33 -1.81 -5.41 -7.31
CA LYS A 33 -1.52 -3.99 -7.04
C LYS A 33 -2.82 -3.24 -6.76
N PRO A 34 -2.80 -2.27 -5.83
CA PRO A 34 -3.96 -1.41 -5.62
C PRO A 34 -4.22 -0.60 -6.90
N MET A 35 -5.50 -0.45 -7.25
CA MET A 35 -5.91 0.33 -8.43
C MET A 35 -5.56 1.82 -8.31
N ARG A 36 -5.51 2.35 -7.08
CA ARG A 36 -5.16 3.74 -6.80
C ARG A 36 -4.48 3.85 -5.45
N ILE A 37 -3.48 4.71 -5.38
CA ILE A 37 -2.83 5.12 -4.14
C ILE A 37 -2.86 6.63 -4.09
N LEU A 38 -3.47 7.20 -3.05
CA LEU A 38 -3.48 8.65 -2.83
C LEU A 38 -2.42 9.01 -1.77
N LYS A 39 -1.33 9.63 -2.23
CA LYS A 39 -0.28 10.21 -1.36
C LYS A 39 -0.58 11.69 -1.16
N VAL A 40 -0.81 12.11 0.08
CA VAL A 40 -1.04 13.53 0.42
C VAL A 40 -0.12 14.01 1.51
N SER A 41 0.23 15.29 1.40
CA SER A 41 0.99 16.04 2.39
C SER A 41 0.09 17.14 2.93
N ILE A 42 -0.18 17.13 4.23
CA ILE A 42 -1.08 18.07 4.88
C ILE A 42 -0.25 19.01 5.74
N PRO A 43 -0.17 20.31 5.40
CA PRO A 43 0.44 21.32 6.26
C PRO A 43 -0.50 21.63 7.43
N ILE A 44 0.01 21.54 8.64
CA ILE A 44 -0.71 21.87 9.86
C ILE A 44 0.03 22.98 10.59
N LYS A 45 -0.67 24.04 10.98
CA LYS A 45 -0.15 25.06 11.89
C LYS A 45 -0.25 24.52 13.31
N LEU A 46 0.88 24.42 13.98
CA LEU A 46 0.99 23.97 15.37
C LEU A 46 0.63 25.10 16.32
N ASP A 47 0.35 24.76 17.57
CA ASP A 47 -0.02 25.73 18.62
C ASP A 47 1.07 26.79 18.86
N ASN A 48 2.34 26.45 18.60
CA ASN A 48 3.48 27.37 18.67
C ASN A 48 3.63 28.28 17.43
N GLY A 49 2.66 28.27 16.52
CA GLY A 49 2.62 29.08 15.30
C GLY A 49 3.44 28.53 14.13
N LYS A 50 4.25 27.48 14.31
CA LYS A 50 5.05 26.88 13.23
C LYS A 50 4.19 25.99 12.34
N ILE A 51 4.48 25.95 11.04
CA ILE A 51 3.84 25.02 10.10
C ILE A 51 4.67 23.74 10.03
N LYS A 52 4.02 22.58 10.18
CA LYS A 52 4.61 21.26 9.96
C LYS A 52 3.82 20.50 8.91
N VAL A 53 4.52 19.98 7.91
CA VAL A 53 3.93 19.16 6.83
C VAL A 53 3.97 17.70 7.25
N PHE A 54 2.81 17.05 7.26
CA PHE A 54 2.69 15.62 7.54
C PHE A 54 2.35 14.87 6.26
N CYS A 55 3.17 13.89 5.91
CA CYS A 55 2.87 12.95 4.82
C CYS A 55 2.11 11.76 5.38
N TRP A 56 0.89 11.52 4.88
CA TRP A 56 0.03 10.44 5.36
C TRP A 56 0.31 9.09 4.71
N LEU A 57 1.05 9.07 3.61
CA LEU A 57 1.44 7.84 2.96
C LEU A 57 2.95 7.82 2.71
N SER A 58 3.68 7.57 3.78
CA SER A 58 5.09 7.23 3.74
C SER A 58 5.23 5.79 3.22
N LEU A 59 5.30 5.62 1.90
CA LEU A 59 5.83 4.39 1.29
C LEU A 59 7.05 4.77 0.44
N PRO A 60 8.26 4.29 0.77
CA PRO A 60 9.35 4.30 -0.19
C PRO A 60 8.97 3.29 -1.28
N ILE A 61 9.06 3.72 -2.53
CA ILE A 61 8.96 2.82 -3.69
C ILE A 61 10.33 2.20 -3.89
#